data_AF-A0AAU1IZH6-F1
#
_entry.id   AF-A0AAU1IZH6-F1
#
_cell.length_a   1.000
_cell.length_b   1.000
_cell.length_c   1.000
_cell.angle_alpha   90.00
_cell.angle_beta   90.00
_cell.angle_gamma   90.00
#
_symmetry.space_group_name_H-M   'P 1'
#
loop_
_entity.id
_entity.type
_entity.pdbx_description
1 polymer ?
#
loop_
_entity_poly.entity_id
_entity_poly.type
_entity_poly.pdbx_seq_one_letter_code
_entity_poly.pdbx_strand_id
1 'polypeptide(L)'
;MLGSRRSRRRLTTALAGLGLFVTGAALQFTTTATPAHAATTHRVLFDDGHAEEAGNADWIISTSKPDPLSQDSSPSSETDWTGALSSWGVALQKTGSYSLKTATSALTYGGSSTTDLSNFDTLVLPEPNTLFTTAEKTAIMTFVKNGGGLFMISDHTGADRNSDGEDAVEILNDLMTNNSVDSTDPFGFSIDSLDISSGYPAAISDSTNPVLHGSFGTVTKSLIADGTTVTLKPADNSAVKGLVYRSGYSGNTGAFFATSTFGSGRVAFWGDSSPIDDGTGQSGNTLYDGWNDTGATNAALALNATAWLAGEGTSGGGGGGGGGTTCTASQLLGNNGFESGNTTWSASSGVITNSSSEAARTGSYKAWLDGYGTATTDTLSQSVSIPSGCTTAALSFYLHVDTAETTTSTAYDTLKVQVLNSSGTVLSTLATYSNLNAASGYTQRSFSLASYAGQTVTLKFTGVEGSTLQTSFVVDDTALNVS
;
A
#
# COMPACT_ATOMS: atom_id res chain seq x y z
N MET A 1 -52.63 42.87 -57.33
CA MET A 1 -52.46 43.39 -58.71
C MET A 1 -51.80 44.76 -58.62
N LEU A 2 -50.71 44.96 -59.39
CA LEU A 2 -49.83 46.14 -59.46
C LEU A 2 -49.04 46.47 -58.16
N GLY A 3 -47.73 46.70 -58.15
CA GLY A 3 -46.81 47.02 -59.23
C GLY A 3 -46.16 48.39 -59.00
N SER A 4 -44.88 48.38 -58.60
CA SER A 4 -43.79 49.27 -59.04
C SER A 4 -43.91 50.80 -58.91
N ARG A 5 -42.88 51.42 -58.29
CA ARG A 5 -42.07 52.55 -58.83
C ARG A 5 -40.95 52.89 -57.83
N ARG A 6 -39.70 52.49 -58.05
CA ARG A 6 -38.58 53.21 -58.75
C ARG A 6 -38.37 54.67 -58.33
N SER A 7 -37.18 54.97 -57.79
CA SER A 7 -36.41 56.20 -58.04
C SER A 7 -34.92 55.96 -57.71
N ARG A 8 -34.06 55.74 -58.70
CA ARG A 8 -33.08 56.70 -59.31
C ARG A 8 -32.05 57.25 -58.31
N ARG A 9 -30.85 56.66 -58.28
CA ARG A 9 -29.61 57.03 -59.04
C ARG A 9 -28.87 58.26 -58.48
N ARG A 10 -27.62 58.04 -58.07
CA ARG A 10 -26.37 58.78 -58.40
C ARG A 10 -25.23 58.12 -57.60
N LEU A 11 -24.40 57.28 -58.21
CA LEU A 11 -23.03 57.59 -58.71
C LEU A 11 -22.18 58.42 -57.74
N THR A 12 -21.19 57.79 -57.12
CA THR A 12 -19.83 58.33 -56.91
C THR A 12 -18.84 57.20 -56.63
N THR A 13 -17.63 57.44 -57.11
CA THR A 13 -16.52 56.54 -57.42
C THR A 13 -15.73 56.06 -56.19
N ALA A 14 -15.09 54.90 -56.36
CA ALA A 14 -14.24 54.18 -55.40
C ALA A 14 -13.01 54.96 -54.88
N LEU A 15 -12.56 54.64 -53.65
CA LEU A 15 -11.27 53.99 -53.41
C LEU A 15 -11.08 53.54 -51.93
N ALA A 16 -10.73 52.25 -51.79
CA ALA A 16 -9.81 51.58 -50.86
C ALA A 16 -9.91 51.73 -49.32
N GLY A 17 -9.96 50.58 -48.64
CA GLY A 17 -9.54 50.41 -47.24
C GLY A 17 -9.96 49.07 -46.66
N LEU A 18 -9.04 48.08 -46.62
CA LEU A 18 -9.23 46.74 -46.07
C LEU A 18 -9.78 46.75 -44.63
N GLY A 19 -10.76 45.88 -44.36
CA GLY A 19 -11.21 45.49 -43.02
C GLY A 19 -11.58 44.01 -43.02
N LEU A 20 -10.78 43.23 -42.31
CA LEU A 20 -10.79 41.76 -42.19
C LEU A 20 -12.14 41.23 -41.65
N PHE A 21 -12.76 40.26 -42.31
CA PHE A 21 -13.83 39.44 -41.73
C PHE A 21 -13.21 38.15 -41.17
N VAL A 22 -13.18 38.01 -39.85
CA VAL A 22 -12.92 36.73 -39.18
C VAL A 22 -14.25 36.21 -38.66
N THR A 23 -14.75 35.16 -39.28
CA THR A 23 -15.82 34.32 -38.74
C THR A 23 -15.24 33.42 -37.67
N GLY A 24 -15.47 33.74 -36.39
CA GLY A 24 -15.12 32.88 -35.27
C GLY A 24 -16.11 31.72 -35.16
N ALA A 25 -15.71 30.53 -35.61
CA ALA A 25 -16.33 29.28 -35.17
C ALA A 25 -15.76 28.96 -33.78
N ALA A 26 -16.60 29.05 -32.75
CA ALA A 26 -16.24 28.58 -31.42
C ALA A 26 -16.19 27.04 -31.46
N LEU A 27 -14.98 26.49 -31.50
CA LEU A 27 -14.71 25.09 -31.18
C LEU A 27 -14.95 24.91 -29.68
N GLN A 28 -16.07 24.29 -29.32
CA GLN A 28 -16.26 23.74 -27.99
C GLN A 28 -15.25 22.60 -27.81
N PHE A 29 -14.20 22.85 -27.04
CA PHE A 29 -13.38 21.79 -26.50
C PHE A 29 -14.22 21.04 -25.46
N THR A 30 -14.80 19.91 -25.85
CA THR A 30 -15.18 18.90 -24.88
C THR A 30 -13.87 18.36 -24.31
N THR A 31 -13.48 18.87 -23.13
CA THR A 31 -12.49 18.18 -22.29
C THR A 31 -13.11 16.85 -21.92
N THR A 32 -12.79 15.80 -22.67
CA THR A 32 -12.90 14.44 -22.13
C THR A 32 -11.97 14.41 -20.94
N ALA A 33 -12.53 14.60 -19.74
CA ALA A 33 -11.84 14.29 -18.51
C ALA A 33 -11.29 12.88 -18.71
N THR A 34 -9.97 12.74 -18.65
CA THR A 34 -9.34 11.44 -18.42
C THR A 34 -10.09 10.80 -17.25
N PRO A 35 -10.60 9.56 -17.39
CA PRO A 35 -11.22 8.89 -16.26
C PRO A 35 -10.23 8.96 -15.10
N ALA A 36 -10.70 9.45 -13.95
CA ALA A 36 -9.89 9.43 -12.73
C ALA A 36 -9.40 7.99 -12.56
N HIS A 37 -8.09 7.80 -12.60
CA HIS A 37 -7.48 6.51 -12.29
C HIS A 37 -8.00 6.13 -10.89
N ALA A 38 -8.72 5.02 -10.79
CA ALA A 38 -9.15 4.48 -9.50
C ALA A 38 -7.89 4.33 -8.63
N ALA A 39 -7.89 4.97 -7.46
CA ALA A 39 -6.83 4.84 -6.48
C ALA A 39 -6.60 3.35 -6.19
N THR A 40 -5.33 2.94 -6.03
CA THR A 40 -5.03 1.59 -5.54
C THR A 40 -5.75 1.37 -4.22
N THR A 41 -6.65 0.41 -4.21
CA THR A 41 -7.54 0.16 -3.07
C THR A 41 -6.80 -0.59 -1.97
N HIS A 42 -6.74 -0.02 -0.76
CA HIS A 42 -6.25 -0.68 0.45
C HIS A 42 -7.22 -1.78 0.89
N ARG A 43 -6.75 -3.01 1.00
CA ARG A 43 -7.59 -4.18 1.30
C ARG A 43 -7.45 -4.53 2.77
N VAL A 44 -8.54 -4.40 3.53
CA VAL A 44 -8.57 -4.62 4.98
C VAL A 44 -9.46 -5.82 5.28
N LEU A 45 -8.94 -6.77 6.04
CA LEU A 45 -9.66 -7.91 6.55
C LEU A 45 -9.90 -7.71 8.05
N PHE A 46 -11.17 -7.70 8.46
CA PHE A 46 -11.57 -7.81 9.86
C PHE A 46 -11.79 -9.27 10.20
N ASP A 47 -11.36 -9.69 11.39
CA ASP A 47 -11.64 -11.03 11.90
C ASP A 47 -13.02 -11.10 12.55
N ASP A 48 -13.65 -12.26 12.40
CA ASP A 48 -14.90 -12.72 13.01
C ASP A 48 -14.88 -14.27 13.14
N GLY A 49 -13.69 -14.87 12.98
CA GLY A 49 -13.48 -16.31 13.05
C GLY A 49 -13.20 -16.81 14.47
N HIS A 50 -12.99 -15.90 15.42
CA HIS A 50 -12.45 -16.16 16.76
C HIS A 50 -13.34 -15.53 17.85
N ALA A 51 -14.66 -15.66 17.67
CA ALA A 51 -15.69 -15.33 18.66
C ALA A 51 -15.84 -13.82 18.98
N GLU A 52 -15.61 -12.97 17.99
CA GLU A 52 -15.80 -11.50 18.03
C GLU A 52 -17.25 -11.05 18.30
N GLU A 53 -18.22 -11.95 18.16
CA GLU A 53 -19.64 -11.75 18.49
C GLU A 53 -20.07 -12.47 19.79
N ALA A 54 -19.14 -12.96 20.60
CA ALA A 54 -19.48 -13.70 21.82
C ALA A 54 -19.99 -12.78 22.95
N GLY A 55 -20.88 -13.32 23.78
CA GLY A 55 -21.46 -12.59 24.91
C GLY A 55 -22.25 -11.37 24.44
N ASN A 56 -21.79 -10.18 24.84
CA ASN A 56 -22.37 -8.90 24.42
C ASN A 56 -21.54 -8.19 23.32
N ALA A 57 -20.46 -8.81 22.85
CA ALA A 57 -19.60 -8.26 21.79
C ALA A 57 -20.27 -8.35 20.42
N ASP A 58 -19.85 -7.49 19.50
CA ASP A 58 -20.31 -7.48 18.11
C ASP A 58 -19.26 -6.81 17.21
N TRP A 59 -18.01 -7.27 17.31
CA TRP A 59 -16.85 -6.62 16.74
C TRP A 59 -16.70 -6.83 15.22
N ILE A 60 -17.78 -6.54 14.50
CA ILE A 60 -17.89 -6.67 13.05
C ILE A 60 -18.26 -5.33 12.43
N ILE A 61 -17.82 -5.10 11.20
CA ILE A 61 -18.19 -3.90 10.42
C ILE A 61 -19.55 -4.03 9.73
N SER A 62 -20.08 -5.25 9.62
CA SER A 62 -21.37 -5.56 8.99
C SER A 62 -21.80 -7.00 9.32
N THR A 63 -23.10 -7.21 9.51
CA THR A 63 -23.75 -8.52 9.52
C THR A 63 -23.68 -9.26 8.18
N SER A 64 -23.38 -8.54 7.08
CA SER A 64 -23.11 -9.13 5.78
C SER A 64 -21.65 -9.50 5.64
N LYS A 65 -21.37 -10.81 5.71
CA LYS A 65 -20.03 -11.39 5.67
C LYS A 65 -19.90 -12.35 4.47
N PRO A 66 -18.74 -12.43 3.79
CA PRO A 66 -17.54 -11.64 4.06
C PRO A 66 -17.59 -10.22 3.47
N ASP A 67 -18.55 -9.90 2.60
CA ASP A 67 -18.63 -8.61 1.91
C ASP A 67 -19.72 -7.71 2.51
N PRO A 68 -19.35 -6.59 3.18
CA PRO A 68 -20.31 -5.69 3.81
C PRO A 68 -21.18 -4.95 2.79
N LEU A 69 -20.73 -4.83 1.53
CA LEU A 69 -21.49 -4.14 0.47
C LEU A 69 -22.77 -4.86 0.06
N SER A 70 -22.98 -6.11 0.51
CA SER A 70 -24.26 -6.79 0.31
C SER A 70 -25.33 -6.36 1.33
N GLN A 71 -24.97 -5.71 2.44
CA GLN A 71 -25.93 -5.06 3.34
C GLN A 71 -26.39 -3.71 2.76
N ASP A 72 -25.42 -2.87 2.38
CA ASP A 72 -25.64 -1.66 1.58
C ASP A 72 -24.45 -1.46 0.65
N SER A 73 -24.71 -1.38 -0.65
CA SER A 73 -23.67 -1.27 -1.70
C SER A 73 -23.03 0.11 -1.82
N SER A 74 -23.56 1.11 -1.11
CA SER A 74 -23.16 2.51 -1.17
C SER A 74 -23.37 3.20 0.20
N PRO A 75 -22.75 2.70 1.28
CA PRO A 75 -22.98 3.22 2.61
C PRO A 75 -22.52 4.68 2.72
N SER A 76 -23.32 5.49 3.38
CA SER A 76 -23.13 6.93 3.55
C SER A 76 -23.33 7.39 5.00
N SER A 77 -24.11 6.63 5.78
CA SER A 77 -24.33 6.72 7.21
C SER A 77 -23.73 5.49 7.91
N GLU A 78 -23.24 5.67 9.12
CA GLU A 78 -22.66 4.62 9.96
C GLU A 78 -23.67 3.48 10.21
N THR A 79 -24.97 3.81 10.25
CA THR A 79 -26.08 2.87 10.41
C THR A 79 -26.52 2.17 9.11
N ASP A 80 -25.89 2.45 7.97
CA ASP A 80 -26.19 1.74 6.71
C ASP A 80 -25.68 0.29 6.77
N TRP A 81 -24.68 0.04 7.63
CA TRP A 81 -24.29 -1.29 8.07
C TRP A 81 -24.68 -1.53 9.54
N THR A 82 -24.63 -2.79 9.96
CA THR A 82 -24.94 -3.20 11.34
C THR A 82 -23.83 -4.09 11.85
N GLY A 83 -23.30 -3.76 13.02
CA GLY A 83 -22.12 -4.39 13.58
C GLY A 83 -21.33 -3.31 14.28
N ALA A 84 -20.97 -3.48 15.56
CA ALA A 84 -20.51 -2.40 16.43
C ALA A 84 -19.23 -1.66 15.96
N LEU A 85 -18.67 -2.00 14.80
CA LEU A 85 -17.58 -1.30 14.13
C LEU A 85 -18.00 -0.62 12.80
N SER A 86 -19.30 -0.48 12.51
CA SER A 86 -19.80 -0.02 11.19
C SER A 86 -19.27 1.36 10.82
N SER A 87 -19.10 2.26 11.78
CA SER A 87 -18.54 3.60 11.61
C SER A 87 -17.12 3.55 11.06
N TRP A 88 -16.31 2.59 11.53
CA TRP A 88 -14.97 2.35 11.00
C TRP A 88 -15.05 1.90 9.54
N GLY A 89 -15.87 0.89 9.26
CA GLY A 89 -16.04 0.35 7.92
C GLY A 89 -16.57 1.39 6.93
N VAL A 90 -17.65 2.08 7.29
CA VAL A 90 -18.30 3.11 6.47
C VAL A 90 -17.36 4.31 6.24
N ALA A 91 -16.61 4.74 7.26
CA ALA A 91 -15.64 5.82 7.10
C ALA A 91 -14.56 5.47 6.07
N LEU A 92 -14.00 4.25 6.12
CA LEU A 92 -13.03 3.76 5.13
C LEU A 92 -13.68 3.62 3.74
N GLN A 93 -14.86 3.02 3.65
CA GLN A 93 -15.58 2.80 2.40
C GLN A 93 -15.90 4.11 1.67
N LYS A 94 -16.32 5.15 2.41
CA LYS A 94 -16.65 6.49 1.87
C LYS A 94 -15.47 7.20 1.21
N THR A 95 -14.23 6.84 1.56
CA THR A 95 -13.06 7.39 0.90
C THR A 95 -12.90 6.90 -0.55
N GLY A 96 -13.53 5.78 -0.91
CA GLY A 96 -13.33 5.08 -2.18
C GLY A 96 -11.93 4.45 -2.34
N SER A 97 -11.09 4.50 -1.30
CA SER A 97 -9.71 4.02 -1.32
C SER A 97 -9.54 2.69 -0.60
N TYR A 98 -10.60 2.12 -0.02
CA TYR A 98 -10.56 0.89 0.77
C TYR A 98 -11.53 -0.16 0.23
N SER A 99 -11.16 -1.42 0.40
CA SER A 99 -11.99 -2.61 0.18
C SER A 99 -11.94 -3.43 1.46
N LEU A 100 -13.12 -3.74 1.99
CA LEU A 100 -13.26 -4.32 3.32
C LEU A 100 -13.88 -5.69 3.20
N LYS A 101 -13.37 -6.64 4.00
CA LYS A 101 -13.99 -7.94 4.18
C LYS A 101 -13.93 -8.38 5.63
N THR A 102 -14.78 -9.35 5.96
CA THR A 102 -14.79 -10.05 7.25
C THR A 102 -14.47 -11.53 7.06
N ALA A 103 -13.50 -12.06 7.80
CA ALA A 103 -13.19 -13.49 7.83
C ALA A 103 -14.05 -14.20 8.89
N THR A 104 -14.77 -15.24 8.50
CA THR A 104 -15.63 -16.03 9.41
C THR A 104 -15.10 -17.46 9.57
N SER A 105 -13.82 -17.66 9.27
CA SER A 105 -13.16 -18.96 9.18
C SER A 105 -11.67 -18.80 9.39
N ALA A 106 -10.97 -19.92 9.54
CA ALA A 106 -9.56 -19.92 9.84
C ALA A 106 -8.71 -18.99 8.96
N LEU A 107 -7.79 -18.26 9.61
CA LEU A 107 -6.88 -17.32 8.95
C LEU A 107 -5.75 -18.08 8.24
N THR A 108 -5.68 -17.95 6.92
CA THR A 108 -4.66 -18.61 6.08
C THR A 108 -3.78 -17.59 5.36
N TYR A 109 -2.57 -18.00 4.96
CA TYR A 109 -1.67 -17.17 4.16
C TYR A 109 -1.02 -17.98 3.04
N GLY A 110 -1.16 -17.52 1.79
CA GLY A 110 -0.65 -18.19 0.59
C GLY A 110 -1.56 -19.31 0.06
N GLY A 111 -2.79 -19.39 0.57
CA GLY A 111 -3.83 -20.30 0.10
C GLY A 111 -4.73 -19.70 -0.99
N SER A 112 -5.85 -20.38 -1.27
CA SER A 112 -6.82 -19.99 -2.30
C SER A 112 -8.13 -19.41 -1.75
N SER A 113 -8.26 -19.27 -0.43
CA SER A 113 -9.46 -18.66 0.18
C SER A 113 -9.61 -17.20 -0.26
N THR A 114 -10.85 -16.75 -0.44
CA THR A 114 -11.13 -15.34 -0.75
C THR A 114 -10.86 -14.38 0.40
N THR A 115 -10.69 -14.93 1.61
CA THR A 115 -10.26 -14.26 2.85
C THR A 115 -8.82 -14.65 3.24
N ASP A 116 -8.07 -15.32 2.35
CA ASP A 116 -6.64 -15.59 2.59
C ASP A 116 -5.87 -14.27 2.71
N LEU A 117 -5.01 -14.17 3.72
CA LEU A 117 -4.26 -12.96 4.07
C LEU A 117 -3.37 -12.45 2.93
N SER A 118 -2.95 -13.29 1.98
CA SER A 118 -2.21 -12.83 0.79
C SER A 118 -3.03 -11.89 -0.13
N ASN A 119 -4.35 -11.86 0.04
CA ASN A 119 -5.25 -10.96 -0.69
C ASN A 119 -5.47 -9.62 0.02
N PHE A 120 -4.83 -9.36 1.16
CA PHE A 120 -5.07 -8.16 1.96
C PHE A 120 -3.77 -7.42 2.26
N ASP A 121 -3.92 -6.16 2.62
CA ASP A 121 -2.82 -5.28 3.05
C ASP A 121 -2.83 -5.13 4.58
N THR A 122 -3.99 -5.30 5.23
CA THR A 122 -4.14 -5.21 6.69
C THR A 122 -5.10 -6.27 7.22
N LEU A 123 -4.73 -6.87 8.36
CA LEU A 123 -5.57 -7.70 9.21
C LEU A 123 -5.88 -6.93 10.50
N VAL A 124 -7.16 -6.86 10.86
CA VAL A 124 -7.64 -6.32 12.14
C VAL A 124 -8.17 -7.48 12.98
N LEU A 125 -7.65 -7.63 14.19
CA LEU A 125 -8.06 -8.62 15.19
C LEU A 125 -8.73 -7.89 16.35
N PRO A 126 -10.06 -7.68 16.32
CA PRO A 126 -10.76 -6.96 17.36
C PRO A 126 -11.20 -7.89 18.50
N GLU A 127 -10.43 -7.90 19.60
CA GLU A 127 -10.71 -8.68 20.82
C GLU A 127 -11.02 -10.17 20.52
N PRO A 128 -10.06 -10.93 19.97
CA PRO A 128 -10.26 -12.35 19.72
C PRO A 128 -10.55 -13.06 21.05
N ASN A 129 -11.54 -13.94 21.04
CA ASN A 129 -12.06 -14.70 22.18
C ASN A 129 -11.92 -16.20 21.97
N THR A 130 -11.08 -16.64 21.03
CA THR A 130 -10.71 -18.05 20.85
C THR A 130 -9.26 -18.12 20.42
N LEU A 131 -8.51 -19.06 21.01
CA LEU A 131 -7.10 -19.26 20.66
C LEU A 131 -6.90 -19.56 19.17
N PHE A 132 -5.96 -18.85 18.55
CA PHE A 132 -5.48 -19.17 17.21
C PHE A 132 -4.79 -20.53 17.17
N THR A 133 -5.08 -21.33 16.16
CA THR A 133 -4.34 -22.58 15.93
C THR A 133 -2.88 -22.30 15.55
N THR A 134 -2.02 -23.31 15.67
CA THR A 134 -0.62 -23.22 15.21
C THR A 134 -0.51 -22.79 13.74
N ALA A 135 -1.45 -23.23 12.89
CA ALA A 135 -1.47 -22.86 11.48
C ALA A 135 -1.80 -21.38 11.28
N GLU A 136 -2.78 -20.86 12.02
CA GLU A 136 -3.19 -19.46 11.97
C GLU A 136 -2.12 -18.52 12.52
N LYS A 137 -1.53 -18.87 13.67
CA LYS A 137 -0.37 -18.13 14.21
C LYS A 137 0.75 -18.06 13.19
N THR A 138 1.03 -19.16 12.48
CA THR A 138 2.02 -19.18 11.40
C THR A 138 1.60 -18.28 10.23
N ALA A 139 0.33 -18.31 9.83
CA ALA A 139 -0.20 -17.49 8.74
C ALA A 139 -0.12 -15.98 9.06
N ILE A 140 -0.60 -15.56 10.23
CA ILE A 140 -0.59 -14.17 10.69
C ILE A 140 0.86 -13.66 10.77
N MET A 141 1.74 -14.40 11.43
CA MET A 141 3.13 -13.98 11.58
C MET A 141 3.88 -13.92 10.24
N THR A 142 3.59 -14.85 9.32
CA THR A 142 4.18 -14.84 7.98
C THR A 142 3.64 -13.69 7.12
N PHE A 143 2.36 -13.38 7.24
CA PHE A 143 1.73 -12.23 6.59
C PHE A 143 2.42 -10.91 7.00
N VAL A 144 2.57 -10.68 8.31
CA VAL A 144 3.25 -9.46 8.81
C VAL A 144 4.70 -9.44 8.37
N LYS A 145 5.44 -10.54 8.55
CA LYS A 145 6.85 -10.62 8.13
C LYS A 145 7.07 -10.21 6.67
N ASN A 146 6.10 -10.51 5.79
CA ASN A 146 6.16 -10.25 4.36
C ASN A 146 5.53 -8.92 3.92
N GLY A 147 5.21 -8.00 4.85
CA GLY A 147 4.75 -6.65 4.51
C GLY A 147 3.31 -6.34 4.91
N GLY A 148 2.57 -7.31 5.43
CA GLY A 148 1.21 -7.09 5.94
C GLY A 148 1.17 -6.19 7.17
N GLY A 149 0.10 -5.42 7.30
CA GLY A 149 -0.24 -4.68 8.50
C GLY A 149 -1.08 -5.52 9.47
N LEU A 150 -0.72 -5.57 10.74
CA LEU A 150 -1.49 -6.23 11.80
C LEU A 150 -1.99 -5.19 12.81
N PHE A 151 -3.29 -5.09 12.99
CA PHE A 151 -3.93 -4.30 14.04
C PHE A 151 -4.48 -5.26 15.11
N MET A 152 -3.83 -5.31 16.26
CA MET A 152 -4.32 -6.06 17.42
C MET A 152 -5.06 -5.11 18.34
N ILE A 153 -6.29 -5.47 18.67
CA ILE A 153 -7.09 -4.75 19.65
C ILE A 153 -7.41 -5.77 20.74
N SER A 154 -6.97 -5.46 21.94
CA SER A 154 -7.25 -6.27 23.12
C SER A 154 -8.28 -5.54 23.97
N ASP A 155 -8.68 -6.17 25.07
CA ASP A 155 -9.54 -5.56 26.07
C ASP A 155 -8.82 -5.64 27.42
N HIS A 156 -9.44 -6.22 28.44
CA HIS A 156 -8.84 -6.43 29.75
C HIS A 156 -8.67 -7.92 30.09
N THR A 157 -7.92 -8.20 31.15
CA THR A 157 -7.88 -9.55 31.72
C THR A 157 -9.26 -9.91 32.29
N GLY A 158 -9.75 -11.10 31.98
CA GLY A 158 -11.10 -11.55 32.32
C GLY A 158 -12.17 -11.20 31.28
N ALA A 159 -11.81 -10.62 30.13
CA ALA A 159 -12.70 -10.41 28.98
C ALA A 159 -12.95 -11.70 28.19
N ASP A 160 -13.14 -12.83 28.87
CA ASP A 160 -13.51 -14.12 28.27
C ASP A 160 -15.03 -14.13 28.01
N ARG A 161 -15.42 -13.68 26.81
CA ARG A 161 -16.80 -13.49 26.36
C ARG A 161 -17.50 -14.81 26.03
N ASN A 162 -16.75 -15.86 25.69
CA ASN A 162 -17.29 -17.16 25.26
C ASN A 162 -17.20 -18.24 26.36
N SER A 163 -16.56 -17.93 27.49
CA SER A 163 -16.32 -18.82 28.63
C SER A 163 -15.50 -20.07 28.29
N ASP A 164 -14.54 -19.95 27.37
CA ASP A 164 -13.63 -21.05 27.01
C ASP A 164 -12.34 -21.11 27.86
N GLY A 165 -12.12 -20.07 28.68
CA GLY A 165 -11.04 -19.97 29.64
C GLY A 165 -9.88 -19.09 29.20
N GLU A 166 -9.92 -18.48 28.02
CA GLU A 166 -8.88 -17.58 27.51
C GLU A 166 -9.47 -16.23 27.11
N ASP A 167 -8.82 -15.14 27.50
CA ASP A 167 -9.21 -13.78 27.07
C ASP A 167 -8.29 -13.21 25.98
N ALA A 168 -8.66 -12.06 25.41
CA ALA A 168 -7.88 -11.42 24.34
C ALA A 168 -6.44 -11.05 24.76
N VAL A 169 -6.17 -10.82 26.05
CA VAL A 169 -4.82 -10.56 26.57
C VAL A 169 -3.98 -11.84 26.47
N GLU A 170 -4.54 -12.98 26.86
CA GLU A 170 -3.89 -14.29 26.79
C GLU A 170 -3.68 -14.72 25.33
N ILE A 171 -4.71 -14.62 24.49
CA ILE A 171 -4.70 -15.05 23.09
C ILE A 171 -3.67 -14.26 22.27
N LEU A 172 -3.62 -12.94 22.42
CA LEU A 172 -2.68 -12.10 21.66
C LEU A 172 -1.24 -12.25 22.20
N ASN A 173 -1.03 -12.48 23.49
CA ASN A 173 0.29 -12.84 24.01
C ASN A 173 0.73 -14.24 23.52
N ASP A 174 -0.17 -15.22 23.42
CA ASP A 174 0.13 -16.54 22.84
C ASP A 174 0.52 -16.45 21.36
N LEU A 175 -0.15 -15.60 20.57
CA LEU A 175 0.26 -15.30 19.19
C LEU A 175 1.73 -14.82 19.13
N MET A 176 2.13 -13.91 20.02
CA MET A 176 3.47 -13.31 20.01
C MET A 176 4.55 -14.24 20.58
N THR A 177 4.21 -15.11 21.53
CA THR A 177 5.20 -15.89 22.30
C THR A 177 5.21 -17.39 21.96
N ASN A 178 4.17 -17.90 21.31
CA ASN A 178 3.98 -19.33 21.01
C ASN A 178 3.59 -19.54 19.54
N ASN A 179 4.43 -19.05 18.62
CA ASN A 179 4.30 -19.26 17.19
C ASN A 179 5.58 -19.87 16.59
N SER A 180 5.49 -20.37 15.35
CA SER A 180 6.59 -21.07 14.67
C SER A 180 7.50 -20.16 13.83
N VAL A 181 7.16 -18.88 13.68
CA VAL A 181 7.86 -17.94 12.79
C VAL A 181 8.92 -17.16 13.54
N ASP A 182 8.56 -16.57 14.68
CA ASP A 182 9.44 -15.90 15.62
C ASP A 182 8.73 -15.77 16.98
N SER A 183 9.21 -16.51 17.98
CA SER A 183 8.67 -16.52 19.34
C SER A 183 9.57 -15.77 20.35
N THR A 184 10.47 -14.91 19.86
CA THR A 184 11.45 -14.19 20.68
C THR A 184 11.03 -12.75 21.01
N ASP A 185 9.72 -12.51 21.15
CA ASP A 185 9.11 -11.17 21.25
C ASP A 185 9.32 -10.33 19.97
N PRO A 186 8.77 -10.80 18.83
CA PRO A 186 9.04 -10.23 17.51
C PRO A 186 8.57 -8.78 17.36
N PHE A 187 7.61 -8.35 18.17
CA PHE A 187 7.04 -7.01 18.12
C PHE A 187 7.63 -6.07 19.18
N GLY A 188 8.41 -6.60 20.13
CA GLY A 188 9.06 -5.83 21.19
C GLY A 188 8.10 -5.34 22.25
N PHE A 189 7.04 -6.07 22.56
CA PHE A 189 6.14 -5.76 23.68
C PHE A 189 5.38 -6.99 24.16
N SER A 190 4.91 -6.91 25.41
CA SER A 190 3.92 -7.84 25.97
C SER A 190 2.69 -7.08 26.42
N ILE A 191 1.51 -7.68 26.27
CA ILE A 191 0.26 -7.12 26.77
C ILE A 191 0.19 -7.39 28.27
N ASP A 192 -0.06 -6.34 29.06
CA ASP A 192 -0.15 -6.44 30.50
C ASP A 192 -1.47 -7.15 30.89
N SER A 193 -1.45 -8.01 31.91
CA SER A 193 -2.69 -8.57 32.48
C SER A 193 -3.25 -7.55 33.47
N LEU A 194 -4.12 -6.66 32.97
CA LEU A 194 -4.73 -5.56 33.70
C LEU A 194 -6.20 -5.42 33.34
N ASP A 195 -6.95 -4.81 34.25
CA ASP A 195 -8.31 -4.31 34.05
C ASP A 195 -8.34 -2.86 34.56
N ILE A 196 -8.29 -1.93 33.63
CA ILE A 196 -8.20 -0.49 33.89
C ILE A 196 -9.57 0.13 33.62
N SER A 197 -10.27 0.42 34.72
CA SER A 197 -11.68 0.78 34.66
C SER A 197 -12.05 1.97 33.79
N SER A 198 -11.28 3.07 33.82
CA SER A 198 -11.56 4.21 32.95
C SER A 198 -10.39 5.18 32.83
N GLY A 199 -10.42 6.00 31.78
CA GLY A 199 -9.53 7.14 31.62
C GLY A 199 -9.45 7.68 30.21
N TYR A 200 -8.59 8.67 30.02
CA TYR A 200 -8.28 9.21 28.71
C TYR A 200 -6.77 9.20 28.46
N PRO A 201 -6.19 8.04 28.08
CA PRO A 201 -4.82 7.96 27.62
C PRO A 201 -4.52 9.05 26.58
N ALA A 202 -3.40 9.74 26.76
CA ALA A 202 -3.03 10.91 25.95
C ALA A 202 -1.92 10.55 24.95
N ALA A 203 -2.06 11.10 23.74
CA ALA A 203 -1.04 10.98 22.71
C ALA A 203 0.26 11.67 23.12
N ILE A 204 1.40 11.09 22.75
CA ILE A 204 2.70 11.75 22.88
C ILE A 204 2.80 12.96 21.95
N SER A 205 3.73 13.87 22.25
CA SER A 205 4.05 14.97 21.34
C SER A 205 5.01 14.51 20.24
N ASP A 206 4.46 14.03 19.13
CA ASP A 206 5.21 13.70 17.91
C ASP A 206 4.42 14.14 16.67
N SER A 207 4.64 15.39 16.25
CA SER A 207 3.93 16.01 15.13
C SER A 207 4.18 15.35 13.77
N THR A 208 5.15 14.44 13.69
CA THR A 208 5.52 13.75 12.44
C THR A 208 4.98 12.33 12.37
N ASN A 209 4.39 11.82 13.45
CA ASN A 209 3.89 10.46 13.47
C ASN A 209 2.61 10.34 12.63
N PRO A 210 2.58 9.46 11.61
CA PRO A 210 1.44 9.34 10.70
C PRO A 210 0.20 8.72 11.34
N VAL A 211 0.33 7.98 12.44
CA VAL A 211 -0.82 7.47 13.20
C VAL A 211 -1.44 8.60 14.03
N LEU A 212 -0.62 9.50 14.59
CA LEU A 212 -1.13 10.63 15.38
C LEU A 212 -1.62 11.81 14.53
N HIS A 213 -1.13 11.97 13.30
CA HIS A 213 -1.40 13.12 12.44
C HIS A 213 -1.71 12.71 10.98
N GLY A 214 -2.41 11.58 10.80
CA GLY A 214 -2.79 11.08 9.49
C GLY A 214 -3.94 11.87 8.85
N SER A 215 -4.33 11.44 7.66
CA SER A 215 -5.35 12.08 6.82
C SER A 215 -6.75 12.10 7.47
N PHE A 216 -7.01 11.24 8.44
CA PHE A 216 -8.29 11.14 9.15
C PHE A 216 -8.37 12.04 10.40
N GLY A 217 -7.32 12.82 10.67
CA GLY A 217 -7.33 13.84 11.71
C GLY A 217 -6.19 13.69 12.71
N THR A 218 -6.18 14.56 13.72
CA THR A 218 -5.18 14.54 14.78
C THR A 218 -5.67 13.73 15.98
N VAL A 219 -4.87 12.77 16.41
CA VAL A 219 -5.08 12.00 17.63
C VAL A 219 -4.51 12.79 18.80
N THR A 220 -5.34 13.04 19.81
CA THR A 220 -4.93 13.71 21.05
C THR A 220 -5.12 12.81 22.26
N LYS A 221 -6.18 12.01 22.27
CA LYS A 221 -6.55 11.10 23.34
C LYS A 221 -7.26 9.89 22.77
N SER A 222 -7.22 8.80 23.53
CA SER A 222 -8.15 7.69 23.38
C SER A 222 -8.96 7.54 24.65
N LEU A 223 -10.15 6.94 24.55
CA LEU A 223 -10.86 6.43 25.72
C LEU A 223 -10.20 5.12 26.19
N ILE A 224 -10.22 4.86 27.48
CA ILE A 224 -10.14 3.51 28.06
C ILE A 224 -11.34 3.32 28.99
N ALA A 225 -12.03 2.20 28.88
CA ALA A 225 -13.20 1.76 29.65
C ALA A 225 -13.11 0.24 29.83
N ASP A 226 -12.55 -0.19 30.97
CA ASP A 226 -12.17 -1.58 31.26
C ASP A 226 -11.13 -2.14 30.26
N GLY A 227 -9.97 -1.50 30.10
CA GLY A 227 -8.92 -1.94 29.15
C GLY A 227 -7.59 -2.35 29.79
N THR A 228 -6.59 -2.57 28.94
CA THR A 228 -5.21 -2.90 29.32
C THR A 228 -4.15 -1.96 28.69
N THR A 229 -2.87 -2.23 28.92
CA THR A 229 -1.72 -1.59 28.29
C THR A 229 -0.69 -2.62 27.81
N VAL A 230 0.37 -2.15 27.16
CA VAL A 230 1.56 -2.95 26.88
C VAL A 230 2.78 -2.43 27.63
N THR A 231 3.66 -3.37 27.99
CA THR A 231 5.03 -3.13 28.38
C THR A 231 5.95 -3.28 27.17
N LEU A 232 6.64 -2.20 26.80
CA LEU A 232 7.53 -2.13 25.64
C LEU A 232 8.92 -2.66 25.99
N LYS A 233 9.52 -3.39 25.06
CA LYS A 233 10.84 -4.01 25.13
C LYS A 233 11.65 -3.65 23.88
N PRO A 234 12.13 -2.40 23.77
CA PRO A 234 12.92 -1.95 22.62
C PRO A 234 14.26 -2.68 22.46
N ALA A 235 14.70 -3.43 23.46
CA ALA A 235 15.85 -4.32 23.37
C ALA A 235 15.59 -5.53 22.46
N ASP A 236 14.34 -6.02 22.42
CA ASP A 236 13.93 -7.15 21.60
C ASP A 236 13.57 -6.66 20.18
N ASN A 237 12.87 -5.52 20.10
CA ASN A 237 12.62 -4.85 18.82
C ASN A 237 12.67 -3.32 18.96
N SER A 238 13.73 -2.71 18.43
CA SER A 238 13.95 -1.25 18.50
C SER A 238 12.91 -0.39 17.75
N ALA A 239 12.08 -0.99 16.91
CA ALA A 239 11.00 -0.30 16.20
C ALA A 239 9.76 -0.06 17.08
N VAL A 240 9.64 -0.76 18.22
CA VAL A 240 8.50 -0.60 19.11
C VAL A 240 8.44 0.80 19.70
N LYS A 241 7.25 1.39 19.70
CA LYS A 241 7.01 2.73 20.21
C LYS A 241 5.59 2.86 20.74
N GLY A 242 5.44 3.33 21.98
CA GLY A 242 4.15 3.75 22.51
C GLY A 242 3.79 5.12 21.96
N LEU A 243 2.54 5.30 21.56
CA LEU A 243 2.02 6.55 20.97
C LEU A 243 0.96 7.20 21.84
N VAL A 244 0.18 6.43 22.58
CA VAL A 244 -0.85 6.93 23.51
C VAL A 244 -0.61 6.26 24.85
N TYR A 245 -0.47 7.04 25.92
CA TYR A 245 -0.13 6.55 27.26
C TYR A 245 -1.19 6.91 28.28
N ARG A 246 -1.37 6.03 29.27
CA ARG A 246 -2.16 6.36 30.46
C ARG A 246 -1.62 7.61 31.15
N SER A 247 -2.52 8.33 31.81
CA SER A 247 -2.13 9.51 32.60
C SER A 247 -1.05 9.15 33.63
N GLY A 248 0.07 9.88 33.61
CA GLY A 248 1.22 9.63 34.50
C GLY A 248 2.23 8.60 33.99
N TYR A 249 2.00 7.99 32.82
CA TYR A 249 2.91 7.02 32.20
C TYR A 249 3.63 7.60 30.98
N SER A 250 4.82 7.09 30.70
CA SER A 250 5.62 7.35 29.50
C SER A 250 6.75 6.32 29.41
N GLY A 251 7.45 6.26 28.28
CA GLY A 251 8.56 5.32 28.09
C GLY A 251 8.06 3.89 27.86
N ASN A 252 8.54 2.93 28.65
CA ASN A 252 8.33 1.51 28.33
C ASN A 252 7.12 0.87 29.02
N THR A 253 6.34 1.58 29.83
CA THR A 253 5.19 1.01 30.54
C THR A 253 3.96 1.89 30.39
N GLY A 254 2.78 1.28 30.49
CA GLY A 254 1.49 1.99 30.45
C GLY A 254 1.16 2.59 29.08
N ALA A 255 1.77 2.06 28.01
CA ALA A 255 1.41 2.41 26.65
C ALA A 255 0.08 1.75 26.32
N PHE A 256 -0.94 2.57 26.09
CA PHE A 256 -2.29 2.15 25.75
C PHE A 256 -2.44 1.86 24.25
N PHE A 257 -1.71 2.62 23.44
CA PHE A 257 -1.55 2.36 22.01
C PHE A 257 -0.07 2.31 21.67
N ALA A 258 0.35 1.29 20.93
CA ALA A 258 1.73 1.11 20.49
C ALA A 258 1.81 0.70 19.02
N THR A 259 2.94 1.00 18.39
CA THR A 259 3.28 0.55 17.04
C THR A 259 4.61 -0.16 17.04
N SER A 260 4.82 -1.09 16.10
CA SER A 260 6.10 -1.76 15.85
C SER A 260 6.21 -2.18 14.38
N THR A 261 7.31 -2.83 14.01
CA THR A 261 7.51 -3.44 12.70
C THR A 261 8.06 -4.84 12.86
N PHE A 262 7.69 -5.76 11.97
CA PHE A 262 8.25 -7.10 11.94
C PHE A 262 8.45 -7.56 10.50
N GLY A 263 9.69 -7.95 10.17
CA GLY A 263 10.08 -8.13 8.77
C GLY A 263 9.87 -6.84 7.98
N SER A 264 9.06 -6.91 6.93
CA SER A 264 8.66 -5.74 6.14
C SER A 264 7.31 -5.14 6.55
N GLY A 265 6.60 -5.77 7.47
CA GLY A 265 5.25 -5.36 7.88
C GLY A 265 5.22 -4.45 9.10
N ARG A 266 4.01 -4.05 9.45
CA ARG A 266 3.71 -3.10 10.52
C ARG A 266 2.75 -3.70 11.51
N VAL A 267 2.89 -3.30 12.76
CA VAL A 267 2.06 -3.77 13.86
C VAL A 267 1.55 -2.58 14.62
N ALA A 268 0.26 -2.56 14.94
CA ALA A 268 -0.34 -1.65 15.90
C ALA A 268 -1.07 -2.47 16.97
N PHE A 269 -1.03 -1.97 18.19
CA PHE A 269 -1.74 -2.50 19.34
C PHE A 269 -2.60 -1.39 19.97
N TRP A 270 -3.84 -1.72 20.32
CA TRP A 270 -4.74 -0.89 21.10
C TRP A 270 -5.31 -1.70 22.26
N GLY A 271 -5.14 -1.21 23.50
CA GLY A 271 -5.48 -1.97 24.70
C GLY A 271 -6.94 -1.91 25.15
N ASP A 272 -7.89 -1.64 24.26
CA ASP A 272 -9.33 -1.64 24.62
C ASP A 272 -10.19 -1.75 23.36
N SER A 273 -11.30 -2.50 23.43
CA SER A 273 -12.31 -2.62 22.37
C SER A 273 -13.46 -1.60 22.50
N SER A 274 -13.73 -1.06 23.69
CA SER A 274 -14.73 -0.02 23.90
C SER A 274 -14.53 1.24 23.02
N PRO A 275 -13.30 1.72 22.74
CA PRO A 275 -13.08 2.87 21.86
C PRO A 275 -13.45 2.65 20.39
N ILE A 276 -13.52 1.41 19.93
CA ILE A 276 -13.85 1.07 18.54
C ILE A 276 -15.33 0.73 18.35
N ASP A 277 -16.06 0.48 19.44
CA ASP A 277 -17.51 0.34 19.46
C ASP A 277 -18.19 1.67 19.13
N ASP A 278 -19.18 1.64 18.26
CA ASP A 278 -19.91 2.81 17.76
C ASP A 278 -21.43 2.74 18.00
N GLY A 279 -21.90 1.73 18.73
CA GLY A 279 -23.30 1.52 19.03
C GLY A 279 -24.19 1.07 17.86
N THR A 280 -23.62 0.74 16.69
CA THR A 280 -24.37 0.28 15.50
C THR A 280 -24.61 -1.23 15.46
N GLY A 281 -24.29 -1.94 16.53
CA GLY A 281 -24.38 -3.39 16.55
C GLY A 281 -25.80 -3.96 16.62
N GLN A 282 -25.85 -5.29 16.61
CA GLN A 282 -27.06 -6.09 16.51
C GLN A 282 -28.00 -5.90 17.71
N SER A 283 -29.30 -6.06 17.46
CA SER A 283 -30.32 -5.96 18.50
C SER A 283 -30.10 -7.00 19.60
N GLY A 284 -30.03 -6.55 20.84
CA GLY A 284 -29.82 -7.40 22.02
C GLY A 284 -28.46 -7.18 22.68
N ASN A 285 -27.51 -6.57 21.97
CA ASN A 285 -26.20 -6.23 22.50
C ASN A 285 -26.29 -4.97 23.37
N THR A 286 -25.51 -4.95 24.45
CA THR A 286 -25.32 -3.76 25.28
C THR A 286 -23.97 -3.16 24.92
N LEU A 287 -24.01 -2.19 24.03
CA LEU A 287 -22.84 -1.59 23.41
C LEU A 287 -22.53 -0.23 24.03
N TYR A 288 -21.28 0.18 23.89
CA TYR A 288 -20.76 1.44 24.40
C TYR A 288 -20.21 2.25 23.22
N ASP A 289 -20.85 3.36 22.86
CA ASP A 289 -20.36 4.22 21.76
C ASP A 289 -19.10 5.00 22.17
N GLY A 290 -17.95 4.33 22.15
CA GLY A 290 -16.64 4.92 22.36
C GLY A 290 -16.12 5.61 21.11
N TRP A 291 -16.52 5.17 19.91
CA TRP A 291 -16.11 5.77 18.64
C TRP A 291 -16.39 7.28 18.61
N ASN A 292 -17.57 7.69 19.09
CA ASN A 292 -18.01 9.08 19.16
C ASN A 292 -17.78 9.76 20.52
N ASP A 293 -16.95 9.19 21.40
CA ASP A 293 -16.65 9.80 22.70
C ASP A 293 -16.02 11.21 22.52
N THR A 294 -16.69 12.22 23.07
CA THR A 294 -16.30 13.64 22.92
C THR A 294 -15.03 14.05 23.68
N GLY A 295 -14.55 13.22 24.61
CA GLY A 295 -13.31 13.41 25.36
C GLY A 295 -12.08 12.80 24.68
N ALA A 296 -12.29 12.02 23.60
CA ALA A 296 -11.27 11.30 22.87
C ALA A 296 -11.29 11.60 21.37
N THR A 297 -10.36 10.98 20.64
CA THR A 297 -10.21 11.07 19.18
C THR A 297 -10.09 9.66 18.58
N ASN A 298 -10.94 8.74 19.05
CA ASN A 298 -10.86 7.30 18.77
C ASN A 298 -10.98 7.01 17.27
N ALA A 299 -11.96 7.62 16.58
CA ALA A 299 -12.12 7.50 15.14
C ALA A 299 -10.85 7.85 14.35
N ALA A 300 -10.18 8.95 14.70
CA ALA A 300 -8.93 9.36 14.05
C ALA A 300 -7.80 8.35 14.32
N LEU A 301 -7.73 7.78 15.53
CA LEU A 301 -6.74 6.78 15.90
C LEU A 301 -6.93 5.47 15.11
N ALA A 302 -8.16 4.94 15.09
CA ALA A 302 -8.50 3.75 14.30
C ALA A 302 -8.14 3.94 12.82
N LEU A 303 -8.63 5.02 12.20
CA LEU A 303 -8.50 5.23 10.76
C LEU A 303 -7.05 5.56 10.33
N ASN A 304 -6.33 6.39 11.10
CA ASN A 304 -4.92 6.66 10.81
C ASN A 304 -4.04 5.43 11.02
N ALA A 305 -4.35 4.59 12.03
CA ALA A 305 -3.66 3.33 12.23
C ALA A 305 -3.94 2.36 11.07
N THR A 306 -5.19 2.21 10.62
CA THR A 306 -5.51 1.40 9.43
C THR A 306 -4.74 1.89 8.22
N ALA A 307 -4.74 3.20 7.95
CA ALA A 307 -4.01 3.79 6.83
C ALA A 307 -2.52 3.48 6.90
N TRP A 308 -1.90 3.69 8.06
CA TRP A 308 -0.49 3.39 8.27
C TRP A 308 -0.19 1.90 8.14
N LEU A 309 -1.05 1.01 8.64
CA LEU A 309 -0.89 -0.44 8.49
C LEU A 309 -1.04 -0.89 7.03
N ALA A 310 -1.92 -0.24 6.26
CA ALA A 310 -2.16 -0.52 4.85
C ALA A 310 -1.09 0.06 3.90
N GLY A 311 -0.03 0.68 4.46
CA GLY A 311 1.11 1.19 3.70
C GLY A 311 1.07 2.69 3.42
N GLU A 312 0.03 3.43 3.86
CA GLU A 312 0.05 4.88 3.77
C GLU A 312 1.18 5.46 4.66
N GLY A 313 1.81 6.55 4.22
CA GLY A 313 2.87 7.21 4.95
C GLY A 313 4.26 6.54 4.92
N THR A 314 4.44 5.42 4.20
CA THR A 314 5.80 4.91 3.92
C THR A 314 6.32 5.28 2.55
N SER A 315 7.25 6.23 2.55
CA SER A 315 8.44 6.20 1.73
C SER A 315 9.39 5.13 2.29
N GLY A 316 9.55 4.00 1.61
CA GLY A 316 10.50 2.97 2.00
C GLY A 316 11.95 3.47 1.91
N GLY A 317 12.67 3.43 3.05
CA GLY A 317 14.11 3.63 3.11
C GLY A 317 14.60 4.57 4.21
N GLY A 318 14.76 4.04 5.43
CA GLY A 318 15.66 4.47 6.50
C GLY A 318 16.02 5.96 6.64
N GLY A 319 15.58 6.57 7.75
CA GLY A 319 16.18 7.78 8.30
C GLY A 319 15.14 8.86 8.58
N GLY A 320 15.13 9.33 9.83
CA GLY A 320 14.09 10.22 10.34
C GLY A 320 13.96 11.56 9.61
N GLY A 321 12.75 12.11 9.73
CA GLY A 321 12.53 13.56 9.79
C GLY A 321 11.67 14.14 8.66
N GLY A 322 10.55 14.73 9.08
CA GLY A 322 10.00 15.94 8.46
C GLY A 322 8.96 15.72 7.36
N GLY A 323 7.73 16.12 7.65
CA GLY A 323 6.62 16.10 6.70
C GLY A 323 6.73 17.12 5.57
N GLY A 324 5.79 16.98 4.64
CA GLY A 324 5.57 17.91 3.55
C GLY A 324 5.22 17.16 2.27
N THR A 325 4.23 17.67 1.56
CA THR A 325 3.95 17.46 0.13
C THR A 325 5.13 17.88 -0.78
N THR A 326 6.37 17.79 -0.28
CA THR A 326 7.59 18.14 -0.97
C THR A 326 8.25 16.87 -1.48
N CYS A 327 8.41 16.76 -2.80
CA CYS A 327 9.32 15.77 -3.35
C CYS A 327 10.72 15.98 -2.78
N THR A 328 11.24 14.96 -2.11
CA THR A 328 12.69 14.92 -1.85
C THR A 328 13.34 14.26 -3.05
N ALA A 329 14.18 15.03 -3.74
CA ALA A 329 14.88 14.51 -4.89
C ALA A 329 15.76 13.32 -4.47
N SER A 330 15.56 12.16 -5.11
CA SER A 330 16.22 10.92 -4.72
C SER A 330 16.30 9.93 -5.87
N GLN A 331 17.23 8.98 -5.78
CA GLN A 331 17.36 7.86 -6.68
C GLN A 331 16.74 6.63 -6.01
N LEU A 332 15.78 5.98 -6.66
CA LEU A 332 14.90 4.99 -6.01
C LEU A 332 15.26 3.51 -6.24
N LEU A 333 16.07 3.18 -7.26
CA LEU A 333 16.50 1.80 -7.53
C LEU A 333 17.65 1.39 -6.61
N GLY A 334 17.51 0.27 -5.92
CA GLY A 334 18.61 -0.38 -5.22
C GLY A 334 19.53 -1.13 -6.19
N ASN A 335 20.79 -1.31 -5.77
CA ASN A 335 21.85 -1.99 -6.52
C ASN A 335 21.89 -1.58 -8.01
N ASN A 336 21.99 -0.27 -8.21
CA ASN A 336 21.67 0.38 -9.47
C ASN A 336 22.70 0.10 -10.58
N GLY A 337 23.96 -0.20 -10.22
CA GLY A 337 24.99 -0.74 -11.10
C GLY A 337 25.26 -2.25 -10.91
N PHE A 338 24.37 -2.99 -10.25
CA PHE A 338 24.47 -4.45 -10.04
C PHE A 338 25.67 -4.97 -9.23
N GLU A 339 26.58 -4.11 -8.77
CA GLU A 339 27.82 -4.46 -8.06
C GLU A 339 27.65 -5.27 -6.77
N SER A 340 26.44 -5.33 -6.20
CA SER A 340 26.13 -6.20 -5.05
C SER A 340 25.67 -7.62 -5.45
N GLY A 341 25.70 -7.96 -6.74
CA GLY A 341 25.18 -9.23 -7.25
C GLY A 341 23.65 -9.33 -7.18
N ASN A 342 23.12 -10.55 -7.24
CA ASN A 342 21.68 -10.81 -7.27
C ASN A 342 21.03 -10.75 -5.87
N THR A 343 21.11 -9.60 -5.21
CA THR A 343 20.58 -9.40 -3.84
C THR A 343 19.33 -8.55 -3.79
N THR A 344 19.19 -7.60 -4.72
CA THR A 344 18.15 -6.56 -4.68
C THR A 344 17.17 -6.64 -5.83
N TRP A 345 17.63 -7.04 -7.00
CA TRP A 345 16.79 -7.29 -8.16
C TRP A 345 16.28 -8.74 -8.14
N SER A 346 15.08 -8.97 -8.65
CA SER A 346 14.61 -10.31 -8.98
C SER A 346 14.96 -10.61 -10.43
N ALA A 347 15.88 -11.55 -10.64
CA ALA A 347 16.41 -11.89 -11.96
C ALA A 347 16.37 -13.40 -12.23
N SER A 348 16.26 -13.79 -13.51
CA SER A 348 16.53 -15.17 -13.94
C SER A 348 17.96 -15.56 -13.54
N SER A 349 18.17 -16.85 -13.29
CA SER A 349 19.47 -17.36 -12.85
C SER A 349 20.57 -17.02 -13.86
N GLY A 350 21.64 -16.36 -13.40
CA GLY A 350 22.78 -15.99 -14.24
C GLY A 350 22.68 -14.62 -14.92
N VAL A 351 21.50 -13.98 -14.90
CA VAL A 351 21.32 -12.65 -15.54
C VAL A 351 22.20 -11.59 -14.89
N ILE A 352 22.24 -11.52 -13.55
CA ILE A 352 23.18 -10.61 -12.87
C ILE A 352 24.53 -11.32 -12.73
N THR A 353 25.53 -10.83 -13.44
CA THR A 353 26.80 -11.53 -13.63
C THR A 353 27.99 -10.58 -13.80
N ASN A 354 29.16 -11.05 -13.38
CA ASN A 354 30.46 -10.39 -13.60
C ASN A 354 31.31 -11.08 -14.69
N SER A 355 30.71 -11.96 -15.51
CA SER A 355 31.39 -12.58 -16.64
C SER A 355 32.01 -11.54 -17.57
N SER A 356 33.25 -11.72 -18.01
CA SER A 356 33.93 -10.80 -18.93
C SER A 356 33.58 -11.02 -20.41
N SER A 357 32.75 -12.02 -20.73
CA SER A 357 32.29 -12.28 -22.11
C SER A 357 31.47 -11.13 -22.67
N GLU A 358 30.77 -10.41 -21.80
CA GLU A 358 30.17 -9.11 -22.10
C GLU A 358 30.76 -8.08 -21.13
N ALA A 359 31.14 -6.91 -21.63
CA ALA A 359 31.74 -5.89 -20.79
C ALA A 359 30.65 -5.17 -19.97
N ALA A 360 30.86 -5.00 -18.66
CA ALA A 360 30.07 -4.04 -17.87
C ALA A 360 30.35 -2.61 -18.35
N ARG A 361 29.39 -1.70 -18.22
CA ARG A 361 29.59 -0.30 -18.56
C ARG A 361 30.45 0.38 -17.50
N THR A 362 30.11 0.17 -16.23
CA THR A 362 30.94 0.56 -15.09
C THR A 362 31.07 -0.60 -14.11
N GLY A 363 32.04 -0.53 -13.18
CA GLY A 363 32.22 -1.61 -12.22
C GLY A 363 32.60 -2.95 -12.88
N SER A 364 32.08 -4.05 -12.31
CA SER A 364 32.35 -5.42 -12.78
C SER A 364 31.07 -6.24 -13.03
N TYR A 365 29.95 -5.85 -12.44
CA TYR A 365 28.67 -6.54 -12.61
C TYR A 365 27.79 -5.80 -13.63
N LYS A 366 26.84 -6.53 -14.20
CA LYS A 366 25.81 -6.05 -15.11
C LYS A 366 24.62 -7.00 -15.06
N ALA A 367 23.50 -6.59 -15.64
CA ALA A 367 22.45 -7.54 -16.01
C ALA A 367 22.59 -7.89 -17.50
N TRP A 368 22.83 -9.16 -17.79
CA TRP A 368 22.93 -9.70 -19.15
C TRP A 368 21.76 -10.65 -19.36
N LEU A 369 20.80 -10.23 -20.19
CA LEU A 369 19.65 -11.04 -20.56
C LEU A 369 19.92 -11.68 -21.93
N ASP A 370 19.55 -12.95 -22.08
CA ASP A 370 19.72 -13.74 -23.31
C ASP A 370 21.20 -13.93 -23.72
N GLY A 371 21.50 -14.10 -25.02
CA GLY A 371 22.85 -14.32 -25.54
C GLY A 371 23.27 -15.79 -25.65
N TYR A 372 22.31 -16.73 -25.62
CA TYR A 372 22.56 -18.16 -25.64
C TYR A 372 22.57 -18.75 -27.05
N GLY A 373 21.97 -18.06 -28.02
CA GLY A 373 21.74 -18.60 -29.37
C GLY A 373 20.71 -19.74 -29.38
N THR A 374 19.87 -19.81 -28.34
CA THR A 374 18.79 -20.80 -28.20
C THR A 374 17.57 -20.15 -27.55
N ALA A 375 16.37 -20.68 -27.82
CA ALA A 375 15.14 -20.05 -27.37
C ALA A 375 15.10 -19.90 -25.84
N THR A 376 15.17 -18.66 -25.38
CA THR A 376 15.30 -18.32 -23.96
C THR A 376 14.42 -17.12 -23.63
N THR A 377 13.99 -17.03 -22.36
CA THR A 377 13.32 -15.85 -21.84
C THR A 377 13.92 -15.50 -20.49
N ASP A 378 14.69 -14.43 -20.47
CA ASP A 378 15.24 -13.88 -19.24
C ASP A 378 14.43 -12.70 -18.73
N THR A 379 14.38 -12.58 -17.40
CA THR A 379 13.71 -11.47 -16.75
C THR A 379 14.61 -10.82 -15.71
N LEU A 380 14.44 -9.51 -15.56
CA LEU A 380 15.05 -8.71 -14.51
C LEU A 380 14.00 -7.72 -14.02
N SER A 381 13.78 -7.63 -12.73
CA SER A 381 12.77 -6.72 -12.17
C SER A 381 13.08 -6.20 -10.78
N GLN A 382 12.58 -5.00 -10.49
CA GLN A 382 12.60 -4.39 -9.17
C GLN A 382 11.34 -3.58 -8.96
N SER A 383 10.71 -3.76 -7.79
CA SER A 383 9.57 -2.95 -7.35
C SER A 383 10.07 -1.65 -6.74
N VAL A 384 9.42 -0.53 -7.08
CA VAL A 384 9.82 0.81 -6.65
C VAL A 384 8.60 1.68 -6.35
N SER A 385 8.63 2.39 -5.23
CA SER A 385 7.61 3.36 -4.83
C SER A 385 8.02 4.76 -5.25
N ILE A 386 7.29 5.36 -6.19
CA ILE A 386 7.55 6.73 -6.66
C ILE A 386 6.77 7.69 -5.76
N PRO A 387 7.40 8.66 -5.07
CA PRO A 387 6.69 9.55 -4.17
C PRO A 387 5.68 10.44 -4.90
N SER A 388 4.51 10.66 -4.30
CA SER A 388 3.40 11.45 -4.89
C SER A 388 3.70 12.94 -5.03
N GLY A 389 4.60 13.48 -4.21
CA GLY A 389 5.02 14.87 -4.28
C GLY A 389 5.95 15.19 -5.46
N CYS A 390 6.48 14.17 -6.14
CA CYS A 390 7.47 14.31 -7.21
C CYS A 390 6.83 14.59 -8.55
N THR A 391 7.15 15.76 -9.10
CA THR A 391 6.69 16.17 -10.45
C THR A 391 7.49 15.50 -11.55
N THR A 392 8.67 15.00 -11.21
CA THR A 392 9.56 14.26 -12.10
C THR A 392 9.85 12.87 -11.53
N ALA A 393 9.86 11.88 -12.41
CA ALA A 393 10.40 10.56 -12.14
C ALA A 393 11.05 10.08 -13.45
N ALA A 394 12.37 10.08 -13.51
CA ALA A 394 13.15 9.78 -14.70
C ALA A 394 13.83 8.43 -14.53
N LEU A 395 13.28 7.41 -15.19
CA LEU A 395 13.98 6.16 -15.38
C LEU A 395 15.11 6.39 -16.37
N SER A 396 16.29 5.87 -16.07
CA SER A 396 17.37 5.72 -17.02
C SER A 396 18.13 4.42 -16.82
N PHE A 397 18.75 3.93 -17.89
CA PHE A 397 19.65 2.78 -17.87
C PHE A 397 20.53 2.84 -19.12
N TYR A 398 21.65 2.16 -19.09
CA TYR A 398 22.49 1.96 -20.27
C TYR A 398 22.21 0.59 -20.87
N LEU A 399 22.04 0.56 -22.19
CA LEU A 399 21.80 -0.66 -22.94
C LEU A 399 22.89 -0.85 -24.00
N HIS A 400 23.51 -2.02 -23.97
CA HIS A 400 24.30 -2.56 -25.08
C HIS A 400 23.53 -3.73 -25.69
N VAL A 401 23.46 -3.77 -27.02
CA VAL A 401 22.88 -4.89 -27.76
C VAL A 401 23.97 -5.42 -28.67
N ASP A 402 24.32 -6.69 -28.49
CA ASP A 402 25.21 -7.44 -29.38
C ASP A 402 24.44 -8.59 -30.02
N THR A 403 24.70 -8.87 -31.29
CA THR A 403 23.94 -9.90 -32.00
C THR A 403 24.77 -10.58 -33.08
N ALA A 404 24.57 -11.88 -33.22
CA ALA A 404 25.04 -12.65 -34.37
C ALA A 404 24.05 -12.63 -35.54
N GLU A 405 22.83 -12.11 -35.34
CA GLU A 405 21.84 -11.94 -36.41
C GLU A 405 22.33 -10.96 -37.48
N THR A 406 22.20 -11.33 -38.75
CA THR A 406 22.68 -10.51 -39.89
C THR A 406 21.58 -9.74 -40.59
N THR A 407 20.32 -9.99 -40.23
CA THR A 407 19.18 -9.26 -40.77
C THR A 407 19.19 -7.81 -40.32
N THR A 408 18.74 -6.92 -41.20
CA THR A 408 18.58 -5.49 -40.90
C THR A 408 17.11 -5.06 -40.83
N SER A 409 16.18 -6.00 -41.06
CA SER A 409 14.75 -5.70 -41.16
C SER A 409 13.85 -6.54 -40.26
N THR A 410 14.35 -7.66 -39.71
CA THR A 410 13.53 -8.58 -38.91
C THR A 410 13.99 -8.55 -37.46
N ALA A 411 13.05 -8.25 -36.56
CA ALA A 411 13.26 -8.36 -35.11
C ALA A 411 12.94 -9.81 -34.69
N TYR A 412 13.98 -10.62 -34.49
CA TYR A 412 13.84 -12.00 -34.01
C TYR A 412 13.83 -12.05 -32.48
N ASP A 413 14.79 -11.35 -31.88
CA ASP A 413 15.00 -11.32 -30.44
C ASP A 413 14.58 -9.97 -29.91
N THR A 414 13.96 -9.92 -28.73
CA THR A 414 13.43 -8.65 -28.20
C THR A 414 13.71 -8.47 -26.72
N LEU A 415 13.98 -7.22 -26.34
CA LEU A 415 13.98 -6.76 -24.96
C LEU A 415 12.82 -5.79 -24.76
N LYS A 416 11.87 -6.15 -23.90
CA LYS A 416 10.79 -5.24 -23.47
C LYS A 416 11.13 -4.59 -22.14
N VAL A 417 10.97 -3.27 -22.07
CA VAL A 417 11.07 -2.49 -20.84
C VAL A 417 9.67 -2.08 -20.42
N GLN A 418 9.22 -2.58 -19.29
CA GLN A 418 7.82 -2.53 -18.89
C GLN A 418 7.67 -1.99 -17.47
N VAL A 419 6.54 -1.33 -17.24
CA VAL A 419 6.05 -0.94 -15.92
C VAL A 419 4.85 -1.82 -15.62
N LEU A 420 4.90 -2.54 -14.51
CA LEU A 420 3.82 -3.42 -14.05
C LEU A 420 3.24 -2.87 -12.75
N ASN A 421 1.97 -3.19 -12.47
CA ASN A 421 1.41 -3.02 -11.14
C ASN A 421 1.88 -4.14 -10.19
N SER A 422 1.53 -4.03 -8.91
CA SER A 422 1.85 -5.02 -7.88
C SER A 422 1.29 -6.42 -8.18
N SER A 423 0.20 -6.53 -8.94
CA SER A 423 -0.39 -7.80 -9.37
C SER A 423 0.29 -8.41 -10.61
N GLY A 424 1.36 -7.79 -11.13
CA GLY A 424 2.10 -8.27 -12.30
C GLY A 424 1.47 -7.94 -13.65
N THR A 425 0.42 -7.11 -13.69
CA THR A 425 -0.18 -6.63 -14.95
C THR A 425 0.67 -5.52 -15.56
N VAL A 426 0.96 -5.62 -16.86
CA VAL A 426 1.69 -4.58 -17.59
C VAL A 426 0.82 -3.32 -17.71
N LEU A 427 1.25 -2.25 -17.06
CA LEU A 427 0.64 -0.91 -17.16
C LEU A 427 1.12 -0.18 -18.42
N SER A 428 2.41 -0.34 -18.75
CA SER A 428 3.00 0.26 -19.94
C SER A 428 4.21 -0.53 -20.42
N THR A 429 4.43 -0.54 -21.73
CA THR A 429 5.70 -0.94 -22.35
C THR A 429 6.40 0.33 -22.82
N LEU A 430 7.43 0.75 -22.09
CA LEU A 430 8.16 1.99 -22.32
C LEU A 430 8.97 1.93 -23.63
N ALA A 431 9.53 0.75 -23.92
CA ALA A 431 10.22 0.46 -25.17
C ALA A 431 10.29 -1.04 -25.44
N THR A 432 10.44 -1.37 -26.72
CA THR A 432 10.88 -2.68 -27.20
C THR A 432 12.14 -2.47 -28.03
N TYR A 433 13.23 -3.11 -27.63
CA TYR A 433 14.46 -3.21 -28.42
C TYR A 433 14.56 -4.59 -29.05
N SER A 434 15.40 -4.74 -30.06
CA SER A 434 15.66 -6.03 -30.71
C SER A 434 17.10 -6.13 -31.20
N ASN A 435 17.44 -7.28 -31.80
CA ASN A 435 18.67 -7.49 -32.56
C ASN A 435 18.95 -6.37 -33.59
N LEU A 436 17.92 -5.69 -34.10
CA LEU A 436 18.07 -4.55 -35.03
C LEU A 436 18.64 -3.29 -34.36
N ASN A 437 18.73 -3.26 -33.04
CA ASN A 437 19.31 -2.15 -32.28
C ASN A 437 20.78 -2.38 -31.90
N ALA A 438 21.42 -3.42 -32.43
CA ALA A 438 22.83 -3.69 -32.19
C ALA A 438 23.72 -2.51 -32.58
N ALA A 439 24.60 -2.12 -31.67
CA ALA A 439 25.52 -1.01 -31.84
C ALA A 439 26.73 -1.19 -30.92
N SER A 440 27.87 -0.61 -31.30
CA SER A 440 29.06 -0.66 -30.45
C SER A 440 28.87 0.11 -29.14
N GLY A 441 29.14 -0.57 -28.03
CA GLY A 441 29.08 0.01 -26.69
C GLY A 441 27.67 0.33 -26.18
N TYR A 442 27.62 1.04 -25.07
CA TYR A 442 26.39 1.33 -24.34
C TYR A 442 25.74 2.65 -24.78
N THR A 443 24.42 2.63 -24.93
CA THR A 443 23.59 3.83 -25.15
C THR A 443 22.66 4.05 -23.95
N GLN A 444 22.63 5.27 -23.40
CA GLN A 444 21.68 5.61 -22.34
C GLN A 444 20.26 5.70 -22.91
N ARG A 445 19.31 5.08 -22.22
CA ARG A 445 17.87 5.16 -22.47
C ARG A 445 17.22 5.86 -21.30
N SER A 446 16.19 6.67 -21.55
CA SER A 446 15.47 7.35 -20.49
C SER A 446 13.98 7.50 -20.80
N PHE A 447 13.16 7.38 -19.75
CA PHE A 447 11.71 7.44 -19.82
C PHE A 447 11.17 8.18 -18.60
N SER A 448 10.08 8.94 -18.79
CA SER A 448 9.37 9.53 -17.66
C SER A 448 8.40 8.51 -17.08
N LEU A 449 8.45 8.36 -15.76
CA LEU A 449 7.51 7.62 -14.94
C LEU A 449 6.67 8.56 -14.07
N ALA A 450 6.65 9.87 -14.37
CA ALA A 450 5.95 10.85 -13.54
C ALA A 450 4.44 10.58 -13.42
N SER A 451 3.84 9.92 -14.42
CA SER A 451 2.45 9.44 -14.36
C SER A 451 2.20 8.37 -13.29
N TYR A 452 3.27 7.78 -12.76
CA TYR A 452 3.25 6.79 -11.68
C TYR A 452 3.66 7.39 -10.34
N ALA A 453 3.80 8.73 -10.23
CA ALA A 453 3.99 9.39 -8.95
C ALA A 453 2.85 9.01 -7.98
N GLY A 454 3.23 8.65 -6.75
CA GLY A 454 2.33 8.14 -5.73
C GLY A 454 2.02 6.64 -5.83
N GLN A 455 2.63 5.92 -6.79
CA GLN A 455 2.38 4.49 -6.99
C GLN A 455 3.65 3.68 -6.71
N THR A 456 3.43 2.45 -6.23
CA THR A 456 4.43 1.39 -6.29
C THR A 456 4.27 0.64 -7.61
N VAL A 457 5.32 0.65 -8.43
CA VAL A 457 5.35 -0.03 -9.72
C VAL A 457 6.52 -0.99 -9.80
N THR A 458 6.40 -2.04 -10.59
CA THR A 458 7.51 -2.95 -10.89
C THR A 458 8.10 -2.58 -12.24
N LEU A 459 9.37 -2.19 -12.23
CA LEU A 459 10.16 -2.06 -13.44
C LEU A 459 10.62 -3.45 -13.86
N LYS A 460 10.28 -3.86 -15.08
CA LYS A 460 10.60 -5.19 -15.60
C LYS A 460 11.24 -5.10 -16.97
N PHE A 461 12.37 -5.79 -17.11
CA PHE A 461 13.00 -6.10 -18.38
C PHE A 461 12.67 -7.56 -18.70
N THR A 462 12.30 -7.83 -19.95
CA THR A 462 12.04 -9.19 -20.43
C THR A 462 12.74 -9.36 -21.77
N GLY A 463 13.82 -10.14 -21.75
CA GLY A 463 14.51 -10.63 -22.92
C GLY A 463 13.81 -11.87 -23.46
N VAL A 464 13.67 -11.95 -24.77
CA VAL A 464 13.18 -13.14 -25.47
C VAL A 464 14.10 -13.37 -26.65
N GLU A 465 14.85 -14.46 -26.61
CA GLU A 465 15.71 -14.94 -27.67
C GLU A 465 15.00 -16.04 -28.48
N GLY A 466 15.17 -16.01 -29.78
CA GLY A 466 14.80 -17.06 -30.72
C GLY A 466 15.79 -18.24 -30.68
N SER A 467 15.65 -19.16 -31.62
CA SER A 467 16.27 -20.49 -31.52
C SER A 467 17.56 -20.72 -32.32
N THR A 468 18.15 -19.69 -32.96
CA THR A 468 19.22 -19.93 -33.96
C THR A 468 20.50 -19.10 -33.76
N LEU A 469 20.43 -17.77 -33.69
CA LEU A 469 21.59 -16.90 -33.50
C LEU A 469 21.40 -16.09 -32.22
N GLN A 470 22.52 -15.73 -31.58
CA GLN A 470 22.46 -15.07 -30.29
C GLN A 470 22.14 -13.58 -30.42
N THR A 471 21.37 -13.06 -29.47
CA THR A 471 21.31 -11.63 -29.19
C THR A 471 21.41 -11.40 -27.69
N SER A 472 22.40 -10.61 -27.29
CA SER A 472 22.68 -10.24 -25.92
C SER A 472 22.11 -8.85 -25.62
N PHE A 473 21.30 -8.76 -24.56
CA PHE A 473 20.80 -7.49 -24.05
C PHE A 473 21.46 -7.18 -22.71
N VAL A 474 22.45 -6.28 -22.72
CA VAL A 474 23.24 -5.95 -21.53
C VAL A 474 22.78 -4.61 -20.97
N VAL A 475 22.23 -4.65 -19.77
CA VAL A 475 21.72 -3.50 -19.02
C VAL A 475 22.66 -3.19 -17.87
N ASP A 476 23.02 -1.92 -17.74
CA ASP A 476 23.89 -1.45 -16.67
C ASP A 476 23.56 -0.01 -16.24
N ASP A 477 24.07 0.43 -15.09
CA ASP A 477 23.92 1.79 -14.54
C ASP A 477 22.46 2.28 -14.59
N THR A 478 21.56 1.52 -13.99
CA THR A 478 20.15 1.90 -13.86
C THR A 478 19.99 3.07 -12.88
N ALA A 479 18.93 3.86 -13.04
CA ALA A 479 18.52 4.85 -12.06
C ALA A 479 17.04 5.18 -12.24
N LEU A 480 16.35 5.46 -11.14
CA LEU A 480 15.06 6.14 -11.17
C LEU A 480 15.15 7.39 -10.29
N ASN A 481 15.43 8.53 -10.91
CA ASN A 481 15.60 9.79 -10.20
C ASN A 481 14.27 10.53 -10.12
N VAL A 482 13.85 10.91 -8.92
CA VAL A 482 12.65 11.74 -8.69
C VAL A 482 13.04 13.13 -8.21
N SER A 483 12.24 14.15 -8.52
CA SER A 483 12.35 15.54 -8.00
C SER A 483 11.06 16.34 -8.17
#